data_AF-A0AAP7DC97-F1
#
_entry.id   AF-A0AAP7DC97-F1
#
_cell.length_a   1.000
_cell.length_b   1.000
_cell.length_c   1.000
_cell.angle_alpha   90.00
_cell.angle_beta   90.00
_cell.angle_gamma   90.00
#
_symmetry.space_group_name_H-M   'P 1'
#
loop_
_entity.id
_entity.type
_entity.pdbx_description
1 polymer ?
#
loop_
_entity_poly.entity_id
_entity_poly.type
_entity_poly.pdbx_seq_one_letter_code
_entity_poly.pdbx_strand_id
1 'polypeptide(L)'
;MSLDFHLDLLSSKNLTIKEKKQALVDLVLRHFSNKQREELFLSVTNFRKKQLVTLFPEYRLRSLSTLFELIDYHDFIKKYPSSFPENIRNLEYQASCYYSHWLDFWCQCEIEAIKKNSPTFNKINSGDKLSFEDNDYTCMLVDKVEDSGLIVKMPGHANVMSLKDAITLSNLEQFIQDEKWYEMLPLLSLSQQGKHFILYKNNPTEPYPTLVASALVQDWVNQASWLSYTPQFTSNKWKFCLPKQAYYEFSRHQLFDTPAFPSCYSLSEFDHHFKLALSKPEQVCEVLRLAVNGSTQQKLYFLYLAQKKLMSLMQQKGYKFGFTVIEQVFMLNYYQSIGENAYFHAGYCDINDDHKITYRGFWNFEKMAVALNNTKFREYKRAVFSQKQLCSLNE
;
A
#
# COMPACT_ATOMS: atom_id res chain seq x y z
N MET A 1 -4.49 18.58 -30.22
CA MET A 1 -3.80 17.30 -30.49
C MET A 1 -4.89 16.32 -30.89
N SER A 2 -5.09 16.05 -32.19
CA SER A 2 -6.10 15.07 -32.62
C SER A 2 -5.51 13.68 -32.44
N LEU A 3 -6.12 12.90 -31.56
CA LEU A 3 -5.84 11.48 -31.38
C LEU A 3 -6.94 10.74 -32.12
N ASP A 4 -6.72 10.47 -33.41
CA ASP A 4 -7.56 9.53 -34.15
C ASP A 4 -7.18 8.13 -33.69
N PHE A 5 -7.86 7.69 -32.65
CA PHE A 5 -7.76 6.34 -32.16
C PHE A 5 -8.39 5.38 -33.18
N HIS A 6 -7.57 4.60 -33.88
CA HIS A 6 -8.06 3.40 -34.57
C HIS A 6 -8.37 2.28 -33.55
N LEU A 7 -9.30 2.53 -32.62
CA LEU A 7 -9.81 1.53 -31.66
C LEU A 7 -10.69 0.48 -32.36
N ASP A 8 -11.18 0.78 -33.56
CA ASP A 8 -11.90 -0.17 -34.45
C ASP A 8 -11.06 -1.41 -34.81
N LEU A 9 -9.74 -1.34 -34.61
CA LEU A 9 -8.83 -2.46 -34.83
C LEU A 9 -8.91 -3.53 -33.71
N LEU A 10 -9.38 -3.16 -32.51
CA LEU A 10 -9.53 -4.09 -31.37
C LEU A 10 -10.85 -4.87 -31.47
N SER A 11 -11.88 -4.27 -32.06
CA SER A 11 -13.18 -4.89 -32.32
C SER A 11 -13.19 -5.78 -33.57
N SER A 12 -12.38 -5.47 -34.60
CA SER A 12 -12.38 -6.20 -35.89
C SER A 12 -11.45 -7.41 -36.00
N LYS A 13 -10.52 -7.61 -35.05
CA LYS A 13 -9.58 -8.76 -35.08
C LYS A 13 -10.06 -9.94 -34.21
N ASN A 14 -9.87 -11.17 -34.73
CA ASN A 14 -10.02 -12.45 -34.01
C ASN A 14 -8.93 -12.65 -32.94
N LEU A 15 -8.75 -11.66 -32.05
CA LEU A 15 -7.81 -11.72 -30.94
C LEU A 15 -8.51 -12.30 -29.70
N THR A 16 -7.76 -13.05 -28.90
CA THR A 16 -8.17 -13.47 -27.57
C THR A 16 -8.39 -12.25 -26.65
N ILE A 17 -9.15 -12.40 -25.57
CA ILE A 17 -9.37 -11.32 -24.59
C ILE A 17 -8.04 -10.81 -24.02
N LYS A 18 -7.08 -11.71 -23.78
CA LYS A 18 -5.75 -11.36 -23.28
C LYS A 18 -4.99 -10.46 -24.26
N GLU A 19 -5.00 -10.80 -25.55
CA GLU A 19 -4.36 -9.99 -26.59
C GLU A 19 -5.04 -8.64 -26.76
N LYS A 20 -6.38 -8.57 -26.65
CA LYS A 20 -7.13 -7.30 -26.71
C LYS A 20 -6.79 -6.38 -25.53
N LYS A 21 -6.71 -6.93 -24.31
CA LYS A 21 -6.23 -6.21 -23.12
C LYS A 21 -4.83 -5.63 -23.34
N GLN A 22 -3.89 -6.47 -23.76
CA GLN A 22 -2.52 -6.04 -23.99
C GLN A 22 -2.45 -4.95 -25.08
N ALA A 23 -3.15 -5.12 -26.19
CA ALA A 23 -3.14 -4.15 -27.28
C ALA A 23 -3.74 -2.79 -26.85
N LEU A 24 -4.74 -2.78 -25.98
CA LEU A 24 -5.29 -1.54 -25.41
C LEU A 24 -4.28 -0.84 -24.50
N VAL A 25 -3.60 -1.59 -23.64
CA VAL A 25 -2.52 -1.06 -22.78
C VAL A 25 -1.38 -0.51 -23.64
N ASP A 26 -0.90 -1.28 -24.61
CA ASP A 26 0.18 -0.87 -25.52
C ASP A 26 -0.17 0.41 -26.29
N LEU A 27 -1.43 0.56 -26.68
CA LEU A 27 -1.94 1.76 -27.33
C LEU A 27 -1.85 2.98 -26.40
N VAL A 28 -2.25 2.86 -25.13
CA VAL A 28 -2.08 3.94 -24.16
C VAL A 28 -0.59 4.27 -23.95
N LEU A 29 0.24 3.25 -23.72
CA LEU A 29 1.67 3.43 -23.47
C LEU A 29 2.44 4.01 -24.66
N ARG A 30 1.95 3.81 -25.89
CA ARG A 30 2.56 4.39 -27.11
C ARG A 30 2.24 5.87 -27.29
N HIS A 31 1.04 6.31 -26.89
CA HIS A 31 0.54 7.64 -27.23
C HIS A 31 0.60 8.64 -26.07
N PHE A 32 0.70 8.17 -24.82
CA PHE A 32 0.72 9.02 -23.65
C PHE A 32 2.04 8.88 -22.88
N SER A 33 2.71 10.01 -22.68
CA SER A 33 3.78 10.12 -21.68
C SER A 33 3.25 9.83 -20.27
N ASN A 34 4.15 9.59 -19.31
CA ASN A 34 3.77 9.32 -17.91
C ASN A 34 2.83 10.40 -17.34
N LYS A 35 3.23 11.68 -17.45
CA LYS A 35 2.42 12.81 -16.99
C LYS A 35 1.04 12.87 -17.67
N GLN A 36 0.98 12.64 -18.98
CA GLN A 36 -0.31 12.66 -19.70
C GLN A 36 -1.20 11.48 -19.30
N ARG A 37 -0.63 10.30 -19.01
CA ARG A 37 -1.39 9.16 -18.48
C ARG A 37 -1.98 9.48 -17.13
N GLU A 38 -1.17 10.02 -16.22
CA GLU A 38 -1.61 10.40 -14.88
C GLU A 38 -2.77 11.41 -14.94
N GLU A 39 -2.63 12.48 -15.73
CA GLU A 39 -3.68 13.48 -15.95
C GLU A 39 -4.95 12.87 -16.55
N LEU A 40 -4.82 12.00 -17.55
CA LEU A 40 -5.94 11.30 -18.18
C LEU A 40 -6.67 10.40 -17.18
N PHE A 41 -5.96 9.50 -16.50
CA PHE A 41 -6.56 8.56 -15.58
C PHE A 41 -7.22 9.26 -14.41
N LEU A 42 -6.55 10.27 -13.83
CA LEU A 42 -7.06 11.05 -12.72
C LEU A 42 -8.30 11.87 -13.11
N SER A 43 -8.29 12.51 -14.28
CA SER A 43 -9.44 13.31 -14.73
C SER A 43 -10.70 12.48 -14.93
N VAL A 44 -10.58 11.33 -15.61
CA VAL A 44 -11.71 10.40 -15.80
C VAL A 44 -12.17 9.83 -14.47
N THR A 45 -11.24 9.40 -13.61
CA THR A 45 -11.54 8.88 -12.26
C THR A 45 -12.33 9.90 -11.43
N ASN A 46 -11.86 11.15 -11.37
CA ASN A 46 -12.53 12.19 -10.60
C ASN A 46 -13.90 12.54 -11.15
N PHE A 47 -14.06 12.55 -12.47
CA PHE A 47 -15.35 12.77 -13.11
C PHE A 47 -16.34 11.65 -12.73
N ARG A 48 -15.93 10.38 -12.87
CA ARG A 48 -16.78 9.23 -12.56
C ARG A 48 -17.08 9.09 -11.07
N LYS A 49 -16.10 9.36 -10.20
CA LYS A 49 -16.31 9.46 -8.75
C LYS A 49 -17.40 10.47 -8.42
N LYS A 50 -17.35 11.69 -8.99
CA LYS A 50 -18.37 12.72 -8.77
C LYS A 50 -19.76 12.27 -9.24
N GLN A 51 -19.86 11.63 -10.39
CA GLN A 51 -21.12 11.09 -10.90
C GLN A 51 -21.68 9.99 -9.98
N LEU A 52 -20.86 9.01 -9.60
CA LEU A 52 -21.26 7.93 -8.71
C LEU A 52 -21.71 8.46 -7.34
N VAL A 53 -20.98 9.41 -6.74
CA VAL A 53 -21.39 10.06 -5.49
C VAL A 53 -22.66 10.90 -5.64
N THR A 54 -22.95 11.42 -6.83
CA THR A 54 -24.21 12.14 -7.08
C THR A 54 -25.38 11.18 -7.15
N LEU A 55 -25.18 10.00 -7.75
CA LEU A 55 -26.20 8.94 -7.84
C LEU A 55 -26.39 8.20 -6.51
N PHE A 56 -25.32 8.05 -5.73
CA PHE A 56 -25.27 7.29 -4.47
C PHE A 56 -24.57 8.10 -3.36
N PRO A 57 -25.22 9.17 -2.83
CA PRO A 57 -24.61 10.07 -1.85
C PRO A 57 -24.11 9.40 -0.58
N GLU A 58 -24.75 8.32 -0.15
CA GLU A 58 -24.42 7.52 1.03
C GLU A 58 -23.06 6.80 0.92
N TYR A 59 -22.54 6.62 -0.30
CA TYR A 59 -21.25 5.99 -0.58
C TYR A 59 -20.07 6.98 -0.63
N ARG A 60 -20.31 8.29 -0.40
CA ARG A 60 -19.29 9.35 -0.53
C ARG A 60 -17.99 9.11 0.22
N LEU A 61 -18.06 8.49 1.39
CA LEU A 61 -16.92 8.23 2.28
C LEU A 61 -16.36 6.81 2.15
N ARG A 62 -16.95 5.95 1.29
CA ARG A 62 -16.46 4.59 1.06
C ARG A 62 -15.28 4.59 0.10
N SER A 63 -14.60 3.44 0.01
CA SER A 63 -13.46 3.29 -0.89
C SER A 63 -13.84 3.43 -2.37
N LEU A 64 -12.84 3.69 -3.19
CA LEU A 64 -12.97 3.70 -4.64
C LEU A 64 -13.38 2.33 -5.19
N SER A 65 -12.91 1.23 -4.59
CA SER A 65 -13.34 -0.12 -4.98
C SER A 65 -14.84 -0.31 -4.79
N THR A 66 -15.36 0.01 -3.61
CA THR A 66 -16.81 -0.07 -3.36
C THR A 66 -17.59 0.85 -4.30
N LEU A 67 -17.12 2.09 -4.51
CA LEU A 67 -17.82 3.07 -5.34
C LEU A 67 -17.89 2.67 -6.82
N PHE A 68 -16.80 2.18 -7.40
CA PHE A 68 -16.71 1.80 -8.82
C PHE A 68 -17.32 0.42 -9.11
N GLU A 69 -17.65 -0.36 -8.08
CA GLU A 69 -18.33 -1.66 -8.19
C GLU A 69 -19.85 -1.60 -7.89
N LEU A 70 -20.42 -0.42 -7.61
CA LEU A 70 -21.85 -0.27 -7.31
C LEU A 70 -22.78 -0.66 -8.47
N ILE A 71 -22.32 -0.41 -9.70
CA ILE A 71 -23.00 -0.76 -10.94
C ILE A 71 -21.93 -1.33 -11.86
N ASP A 72 -22.31 -2.27 -12.72
CA ASP A 72 -21.48 -2.65 -13.86
C ASP A 72 -20.97 -1.40 -14.59
N TYR A 73 -19.64 -1.27 -14.67
CA TYR A 73 -19.00 -0.05 -15.15
C TYR A 73 -19.32 0.21 -16.64
N HIS A 74 -19.47 -0.86 -17.43
CA HIS A 74 -19.78 -0.76 -18.85
C HIS A 74 -21.20 -0.22 -19.08
N ASP A 75 -22.17 -0.73 -18.34
CA ASP A 75 -23.54 -0.22 -18.38
C ASP A 75 -23.64 1.21 -17.84
N PHE A 76 -22.88 1.51 -16.77
CA PHE A 76 -22.82 2.85 -16.17
C PHE A 76 -22.37 3.91 -17.18
N ILE A 77 -21.26 3.70 -17.89
CA ILE A 77 -20.74 4.69 -18.84
C ILE A 77 -21.63 4.84 -20.09
N LYS A 78 -22.38 3.81 -20.47
CA LYS A 78 -23.37 3.85 -21.57
C LYS A 78 -24.59 4.67 -21.18
N LYS A 79 -25.11 4.44 -19.97
CA LYS A 79 -26.28 5.15 -19.46
C LYS A 79 -25.97 6.62 -19.14
N TYR A 80 -24.77 6.89 -18.64
CA TYR A 80 -24.32 8.23 -18.26
C TYR A 80 -23.03 8.60 -19.01
N PRO A 81 -23.12 8.96 -20.30
CA PRO A 81 -21.95 9.33 -21.08
C PRO A 81 -21.24 10.57 -20.49
N SER A 82 -19.92 10.62 -20.62
CA SER A 82 -19.12 11.75 -20.14
C SER A 82 -19.07 12.89 -21.17
N SER A 83 -18.71 14.09 -20.71
CA SER A 83 -18.46 15.25 -21.59
C SER A 83 -17.02 15.31 -22.11
N PHE A 84 -16.21 14.27 -21.90
CA PHE A 84 -14.85 14.21 -22.42
C PHE A 84 -14.84 14.16 -23.95
N PRO A 85 -13.74 14.60 -24.60
CA PRO A 85 -13.52 14.39 -26.02
C PRO A 85 -13.76 12.93 -26.47
N GLU A 86 -14.22 12.75 -27.71
CA GLU A 86 -14.63 11.44 -28.25
C GLU A 86 -13.55 10.37 -28.11
N ASN A 87 -12.30 10.75 -28.36
CA ASN A 87 -11.15 9.86 -28.26
C ASN A 87 -11.01 9.30 -26.82
N ILE A 88 -11.23 10.11 -25.78
CA ILE A 88 -11.19 9.67 -24.38
C ILE A 88 -12.42 8.81 -24.04
N ARG A 89 -13.62 9.18 -24.53
CA ARG A 89 -14.83 8.36 -24.32
C ARG A 89 -14.68 6.98 -24.95
N ASN A 90 -14.10 6.90 -26.15
CA ASN A 90 -13.86 5.64 -26.84
C ASN A 90 -12.83 4.79 -26.09
N LEU A 91 -11.76 5.41 -25.57
CA LEU A 91 -10.80 4.71 -24.73
C LEU A 91 -11.45 4.14 -23.46
N GLU A 92 -12.24 4.95 -22.74
CA GLU A 92 -12.98 4.51 -21.55
C GLU A 92 -13.96 3.38 -21.87
N TYR A 93 -14.67 3.49 -23.00
CA TYR A 93 -15.56 2.45 -23.49
C TYR A 93 -14.83 1.14 -23.73
N GLN A 94 -13.71 1.17 -24.46
CA GLN A 94 -12.93 -0.02 -24.75
C GLN A 94 -12.32 -0.62 -23.48
N ALA A 95 -11.89 0.22 -22.53
CA ALA A 95 -11.44 -0.25 -21.21
C ALA A 95 -12.55 -1.00 -20.48
N SER A 96 -13.79 -0.48 -20.46
CA SER A 96 -14.93 -1.13 -19.81
C SER A 96 -15.34 -2.46 -20.44
N CYS A 97 -14.99 -2.71 -21.71
CA CYS A 97 -15.28 -3.98 -22.37
C CYS A 97 -14.33 -5.11 -21.93
N TYR A 98 -13.18 -4.79 -21.36
CA TYR A 98 -12.15 -5.78 -21.02
C TYR A 98 -11.78 -5.79 -19.53
N TYR A 99 -11.94 -4.67 -18.83
CA TYR A 99 -11.61 -4.52 -17.41
C TYR A 99 -12.89 -4.27 -16.61
N SER A 100 -12.92 -4.72 -15.35
CA SER A 100 -14.10 -4.59 -14.47
C SER A 100 -14.53 -3.13 -14.36
N HIS A 101 -13.56 -2.22 -14.25
CA HIS A 101 -13.79 -0.78 -14.28
C HIS A 101 -12.50 -0.03 -14.63
N TRP A 102 -12.59 1.30 -14.77
CA TRP A 102 -11.49 2.19 -15.13
C TRP A 102 -10.23 2.08 -14.26
N LEU A 103 -10.37 1.86 -12.95
CA LEU A 103 -9.23 1.80 -12.03
C LEU A 103 -8.36 0.54 -12.19
N ASP A 104 -8.98 -0.59 -12.59
CA ASP A 104 -8.27 -1.82 -12.96
C ASP A 104 -7.43 -1.59 -14.21
N PHE A 105 -8.00 -0.90 -15.19
CA PHE A 105 -7.30 -0.56 -16.42
C PHE A 105 -6.12 0.39 -16.16
N TRP A 106 -6.31 1.39 -15.29
CA TRP A 106 -5.22 2.27 -14.85
C TRP A 106 -4.10 1.47 -14.20
N CYS A 107 -4.41 0.62 -13.22
CA CYS A 107 -3.43 -0.22 -12.54
C CYS A 107 -2.61 -1.07 -13.54
N GLN A 108 -3.30 -1.73 -14.48
CA GLN A 108 -2.63 -2.55 -15.50
C GLN A 108 -1.71 -1.71 -16.41
N CYS A 109 -2.11 -0.50 -16.78
CA CYS A 109 -1.27 0.37 -17.59
C CYS A 109 0.04 0.74 -16.87
N GLU A 110 -0.01 1.04 -15.57
CA GLU A 110 1.20 1.40 -14.82
C GLU A 110 2.11 0.19 -14.56
N ILE A 111 1.53 -1.01 -14.32
CA ILE A 111 2.30 -2.26 -14.24
C ILE A 111 3.07 -2.51 -15.54
N GLU A 112 2.41 -2.43 -16.69
CA GLU A 112 3.05 -2.67 -17.98
C GLU A 112 4.03 -1.56 -18.38
N ALA A 113 3.77 -0.31 -17.97
CA ALA A 113 4.73 0.79 -18.16
C ALA A 113 6.07 0.49 -17.47
N ILE A 114 6.03 -0.03 -16.23
CA ILE A 114 7.23 -0.42 -15.49
C ILE A 114 7.94 -1.58 -16.17
N LYS A 115 7.20 -2.65 -16.52
CA LYS A 115 7.77 -3.85 -17.16
C LYS A 115 8.43 -3.53 -18.49
N LYS A 116 7.82 -2.66 -19.31
CA LYS A 116 8.35 -2.27 -20.63
C LYS A 116 9.66 -1.49 -20.54
N ASN A 117 9.88 -0.73 -19.47
CA ASN A 117 11.11 0.03 -19.24
C ASN A 117 12.21 -0.81 -18.58
N SER A 118 11.90 -2.04 -18.15
CA SER A 118 12.79 -2.88 -17.38
C SER A 118 13.39 -3.99 -18.26
N PRO A 119 14.72 -4.09 -18.40
CA PRO A 119 15.33 -5.11 -19.26
C PRO A 119 15.08 -6.52 -18.72
N THR A 120 14.73 -7.45 -19.61
CA THR A 120 14.60 -8.88 -19.29
C THR A 120 15.99 -9.46 -19.02
N PHE A 121 16.16 -10.10 -17.86
CA PHE A 121 17.42 -10.74 -17.51
C PHE A 121 17.36 -12.23 -17.90
N ASN A 122 17.85 -12.56 -19.10
CA ASN A 122 17.78 -13.91 -19.68
C ASN A 122 18.63 -14.97 -18.96
N LYS A 123 19.50 -14.59 -18.01
CA LYS A 123 20.19 -15.53 -17.11
C LYS A 123 19.31 -15.82 -15.90
N ILE A 124 18.15 -16.43 -16.15
CA ILE A 124 17.35 -17.03 -15.07
C ILE A 124 18.01 -18.39 -14.80
N ASN A 125 18.96 -18.44 -13.87
CA ASN A 125 19.12 -19.68 -13.12
C ASN A 125 17.82 -19.81 -12.32
N SER A 126 16.86 -20.55 -12.86
CA SER A 126 15.52 -20.81 -12.32
C SER A 126 15.55 -21.65 -11.04
N GLY A 127 16.64 -21.59 -10.29
CA GLY A 127 17.00 -22.47 -9.19
C GLY A 127 17.24 -21.77 -7.85
N ASP A 128 17.38 -20.44 -7.80
CA ASP A 128 17.52 -19.76 -6.50
C ASP A 128 16.16 -19.67 -5.80
N LYS A 129 15.78 -20.81 -5.22
CA LYS A 129 14.72 -20.88 -4.21
C LYS A 129 15.13 -19.94 -3.09
N LEU A 130 14.38 -18.85 -2.96
CA LEU A 130 14.47 -17.99 -1.79
C LEU A 130 14.26 -18.84 -0.54
N SER A 131 15.23 -18.80 0.35
CA SER A 131 15.30 -19.58 1.58
C SER A 131 14.36 -18.99 2.64
N PHE A 132 13.97 -19.81 3.61
CA PHE A 132 13.18 -19.40 4.76
C PHE A 132 14.07 -19.20 6.00
N GLU A 133 15.26 -18.63 5.80
CA GLU A 133 16.29 -18.40 6.82
C GLU A 133 16.51 -16.90 7.05
N ASP A 134 16.26 -16.42 8.28
CA ASP A 134 16.25 -14.98 8.60
C ASP A 134 17.60 -14.28 8.35
N ASN A 135 18.69 -15.05 8.40
CA ASN A 135 20.08 -14.56 8.25
C ASN A 135 20.48 -14.36 6.78
N ASP A 136 19.76 -14.96 5.84
CA ASP A 136 20.03 -14.79 4.41
C ASP A 136 19.59 -13.42 3.88
N TYR A 137 18.81 -12.69 4.68
CA TYR A 137 18.21 -11.42 4.30
C TYR A 137 18.79 -10.26 5.10
N THR A 138 19.08 -9.20 4.38
CA THR A 138 19.55 -7.91 4.90
C THR A 138 18.48 -6.85 4.69
N CYS A 139 18.48 -5.83 5.54
CA CYS A 139 17.58 -4.68 5.40
C CYS A 139 18.34 -3.37 5.54
N MET A 140 17.77 -2.32 4.97
CA MET A 140 18.25 -0.95 5.16
C MET A 140 17.12 0.06 4.99
N LEU A 141 17.35 1.29 5.47
CA LEU A 141 16.57 2.46 5.09
C LEU A 141 17.31 3.17 3.95
N VAL A 142 16.60 3.46 2.88
CA VAL A 142 17.07 4.27 1.76
C VAL A 142 16.32 5.60 1.84
N ASP A 143 17.01 6.70 2.14
CA ASP A 143 16.38 8.00 2.40
C ASP A 143 15.68 8.60 1.17
N LYS A 144 16.20 8.32 -0.03
CA LYS A 144 15.65 8.75 -1.32
C LYS A 144 15.79 7.63 -2.33
N VAL A 145 14.74 6.86 -2.53
CA VAL A 145 14.72 5.75 -3.50
C VAL A 145 14.78 6.23 -4.95
N GLU A 146 14.34 7.46 -5.20
CA GLU A 146 14.39 8.12 -6.51
C GLU A 146 15.82 8.35 -7.01
N ASP A 147 16.75 8.59 -6.07
CA ASP A 147 18.17 8.85 -6.32
C ASP A 147 19.03 7.56 -6.23
N SER A 148 18.41 6.43 -5.86
CA SER A 148 19.12 5.17 -5.68
C SER A 148 19.55 4.57 -7.01
N GLY A 149 20.85 4.32 -7.18
CA GLY A 149 21.39 3.55 -8.30
C GLY A 149 21.19 2.04 -8.19
N LEU A 150 20.47 1.55 -7.17
CA LEU A 150 20.30 0.12 -6.93
C LEU A 150 19.37 -0.51 -7.98
N ILE A 151 19.88 -1.53 -8.66
CA ILE A 151 19.12 -2.40 -9.57
C ILE A 151 18.83 -3.71 -8.84
N VAL A 152 17.58 -4.15 -8.89
CA VAL A 152 17.10 -5.32 -8.14
C VAL A 152 16.36 -6.31 -9.03
N LYS A 153 16.31 -7.55 -8.58
CA LYS A 153 15.36 -8.56 -9.03
C LYS A 153 14.16 -8.60 -8.12
N MET A 154 13.03 -9.08 -8.65
CA MET A 154 11.83 -9.35 -7.87
C MET A 154 11.42 -10.82 -8.01
N PRO A 155 10.98 -11.48 -6.92
CA PRO A 155 10.44 -12.82 -6.97
C PRO A 155 9.29 -12.92 -7.98
N GLY A 156 9.35 -13.88 -8.90
CA GLY A 156 8.31 -14.11 -9.91
C GLY A 156 8.39 -13.21 -11.17
N HIS A 157 9.38 -12.31 -11.23
CA HIS A 157 9.58 -11.41 -12.37
C HIS A 157 10.90 -11.72 -13.09
N ALA A 158 10.87 -11.73 -14.43
CA ALA A 158 12.06 -11.96 -15.26
C ALA A 158 12.91 -10.69 -15.47
N ASN A 159 12.33 -9.52 -15.22
CA ASN A 159 12.97 -8.24 -15.44
C ASN A 159 13.81 -7.84 -14.22
N VAL A 160 14.95 -7.20 -14.49
CA VAL A 160 15.66 -6.42 -13.48
C VAL A 160 15.20 -4.98 -13.61
N MET A 161 15.04 -4.28 -12.49
CA MET A 161 14.48 -2.93 -12.49
C MET A 161 15.14 -2.05 -11.43
N SER A 162 14.98 -0.74 -11.58
CA SER A 162 15.43 0.22 -10.57
C SER A 162 14.67 -0.01 -9.25
N LEU A 163 15.28 0.38 -8.13
CA LEU A 163 14.65 0.20 -6.81
C LEU A 163 13.25 0.84 -6.74
N LYS A 164 13.09 2.07 -7.23
CA LYS A 164 11.81 2.79 -7.26
C LYS A 164 10.75 2.05 -8.10
N ASP A 165 11.15 1.46 -9.22
CA ASP A 165 10.25 0.72 -10.10
C ASP A 165 9.82 -0.59 -9.43
N ALA A 166 10.74 -1.27 -8.75
CA ALA A 166 10.44 -2.49 -7.99
C ALA A 166 9.46 -2.23 -6.85
N ILE A 167 9.69 -1.18 -6.05
CA ILE A 167 8.79 -0.78 -4.97
C ILE A 167 7.40 -0.43 -5.53
N THR A 168 7.37 0.30 -6.64
CA THR A 168 6.10 0.70 -7.28
C THR A 168 5.34 -0.51 -7.81
N LEU A 169 6.03 -1.44 -8.47
CA LEU A 169 5.43 -2.68 -8.96
C LEU A 169 4.89 -3.53 -7.80
N SER A 170 5.67 -3.71 -6.73
CA SER A 170 5.21 -4.41 -5.51
C SER A 170 3.92 -3.79 -4.95
N ASN A 171 3.86 -2.46 -4.87
CA ASN A 171 2.70 -1.77 -4.34
C ASN A 171 1.47 -1.86 -5.28
N LEU A 172 1.68 -1.80 -6.60
CA LEU A 172 0.62 -2.01 -7.60
C LEU A 172 0.05 -3.42 -7.51
N GLU A 173 0.89 -4.45 -7.45
CA GLU A 173 0.46 -5.84 -7.42
C GLU A 173 -0.23 -6.18 -6.09
N GLN A 174 0.37 -5.83 -4.94
CA GLN A 174 -0.22 -6.19 -3.65
C GLN A 174 -1.41 -5.30 -3.27
N PHE A 175 -1.24 -3.98 -3.23
CA PHE A 175 -2.29 -3.14 -2.63
C PHE A 175 -3.41 -2.81 -3.61
N ILE A 176 -3.10 -2.64 -4.89
CA ILE A 176 -4.09 -2.19 -5.88
C ILE A 176 -4.73 -3.38 -6.58
N GLN A 177 -3.92 -4.29 -7.13
CA GLN A 177 -4.45 -5.44 -7.86
C GLN A 177 -5.04 -6.52 -6.94
N ASP A 178 -4.32 -6.94 -5.89
CA ASP A 178 -4.80 -7.99 -4.97
C ASP A 178 -5.80 -7.42 -3.94
N GLU A 179 -5.52 -6.27 -3.33
CA GLU A 179 -6.29 -5.71 -2.20
C GLU A 179 -7.26 -4.56 -2.58
N LYS A 180 -7.27 -4.10 -3.84
CA LYS A 180 -8.20 -3.09 -4.36
C LYS A 180 -8.17 -1.71 -3.67
N TRP A 181 -7.02 -1.31 -3.11
CA TRP A 181 -6.77 0.04 -2.58
C TRP A 181 -6.48 1.06 -3.70
N TYR A 182 -7.46 1.30 -4.57
CA TYR A 182 -7.28 2.20 -5.72
C TYR A 182 -6.99 3.66 -5.34
N GLU A 183 -7.23 4.07 -4.10
CA GLU A 183 -6.81 5.37 -3.55
C GLU A 183 -5.30 5.59 -3.66
N MET A 184 -4.52 4.52 -3.82
CA MET A 184 -3.08 4.60 -4.02
C MET A 184 -2.67 4.98 -5.45
N LEU A 185 -3.54 4.81 -6.46
CA LEU A 185 -3.20 5.09 -7.87
C LEU A 185 -2.82 6.56 -8.13
N PRO A 186 -3.54 7.58 -7.60
CA PRO A 186 -3.11 8.97 -7.70
C PRO A 186 -1.86 9.30 -6.88
N LEU A 187 -1.38 8.36 -6.05
CA LEU A 187 -0.31 8.54 -5.07
C LEU A 187 0.87 7.59 -5.36
N LEU A 188 1.05 7.16 -6.61
CA LEU A 188 2.15 6.28 -7.00
C LEU A 188 3.52 6.94 -6.85
N SER A 189 3.60 8.26 -6.92
CA SER A 189 4.84 9.01 -6.63
C SER A 189 5.41 8.67 -5.25
N LEU A 190 4.57 8.41 -4.24
CA LEU A 190 5.01 7.99 -2.90
C LEU A 190 5.68 6.59 -2.90
N SER A 191 5.42 5.74 -3.90
CA SER A 191 6.16 4.49 -4.09
C SER A 191 7.49 4.70 -4.81
N GLN A 192 7.64 5.82 -5.51
CA GLN A 192 8.78 6.12 -6.37
C GLN A 192 9.81 7.05 -5.72
N GLN A 193 9.45 7.70 -4.61
CA GLN A 193 10.27 8.72 -3.97
C GLN A 193 10.25 8.62 -2.44
N GLY A 194 11.21 9.30 -1.83
CA GLY A 194 11.34 9.45 -0.39
C GLY A 194 12.01 8.26 0.29
N LYS A 195 11.79 8.17 1.61
CA LYS A 195 12.46 7.21 2.47
C LYS A 195 11.71 5.89 2.51
N HIS A 196 12.40 4.80 2.17
CA HIS A 196 11.82 3.45 2.23
C HIS A 196 12.69 2.49 3.02
N PHE A 197 12.04 1.67 3.83
CA PHE A 197 12.61 0.41 4.29
C PHE A 197 12.63 -0.58 3.13
N ILE A 198 13.72 -1.32 3.00
CA ILE A 198 13.82 -2.43 2.06
C ILE A 198 14.38 -3.67 2.75
N LEU A 199 13.86 -4.84 2.37
CA LEU A 199 14.34 -6.16 2.74
C LEU A 199 14.73 -6.90 1.47
N TYR A 200 15.97 -7.38 1.41
CA TYR A 200 16.51 -8.01 0.22
C TYR A 200 17.47 -9.15 0.57
N LYS A 201 17.57 -10.11 -0.36
CA LYS A 201 18.59 -11.15 -0.33
C LYS A 201 19.74 -10.74 -1.22
N ASN A 202 20.94 -10.65 -0.64
CA ASN A 202 22.17 -10.60 -1.42
C ASN A 202 22.48 -12.00 -1.92
N ASN A 203 22.83 -12.12 -3.19
CA ASN A 203 23.34 -13.37 -3.73
C ASN A 203 24.74 -13.14 -4.29
N PRO A 204 25.80 -13.66 -3.65
CA PRO A 204 27.17 -13.47 -4.11
C PRO A 204 27.42 -13.97 -5.53
N THR A 205 26.60 -14.89 -6.04
CA THR A 205 26.75 -15.49 -7.37
C THR A 205 25.95 -14.76 -8.45
N GLU A 206 25.14 -13.76 -8.09
CA GLU A 206 24.30 -13.03 -9.03
C GLU A 206 24.58 -11.52 -8.97
N PRO A 207 24.44 -10.80 -10.10
CA PRO A 207 24.82 -9.39 -10.17
C PRO A 207 23.90 -8.44 -9.42
N TYR A 208 22.67 -8.86 -9.10
CA TYR A 208 21.65 -8.01 -8.50
C TYR A 208 21.01 -8.69 -7.29
N PRO A 209 20.78 -7.98 -6.18
CA PRO A 209 20.03 -8.52 -5.06
C PRO A 209 18.56 -8.73 -5.42
N THR A 210 17.89 -9.59 -4.66
CA THR A 210 16.45 -9.83 -4.82
C THR A 210 15.67 -9.08 -3.74
N LEU A 211 14.85 -8.11 -4.15
CA LEU A 211 13.97 -7.34 -3.26
C LEU A 211 12.74 -8.18 -2.89
N VAL A 212 12.57 -8.46 -1.59
CA VAL A 212 11.47 -9.30 -1.10
C VAL A 212 10.42 -8.52 -0.31
N ALA A 213 10.76 -7.35 0.23
CA ALA A 213 9.79 -6.46 0.86
C ALA A 213 10.23 -4.99 0.85
N SER A 214 9.27 -4.09 0.95
CA SER A 214 9.50 -2.66 1.14
C SER A 214 8.41 -2.00 1.96
N ALA A 215 8.71 -0.88 2.62
CA ALA A 215 7.70 -0.02 3.26
C ALA A 215 8.10 1.45 3.16
N LEU A 216 7.13 2.33 2.92
CA LEU A 216 7.33 3.78 2.95
C LEU A 216 7.46 4.23 4.40
N VAL A 217 8.47 5.04 4.70
CA VAL A 217 8.70 5.63 6.02
C VAL A 217 8.69 7.15 5.88
N GLN A 218 7.70 7.81 6.49
CA GLN A 218 7.58 9.26 6.47
C GLN A 218 7.97 9.84 7.83
N ASP A 219 9.00 10.67 7.86
CA ASP A 219 9.37 11.42 9.06
C ASP A 219 8.32 12.46 9.42
N TRP A 220 8.34 12.91 10.68
CA TRP A 220 7.44 13.95 11.18
C TRP A 220 7.48 15.25 10.39
N VAL A 221 8.63 15.62 9.81
CA VAL A 221 8.75 16.81 8.95
C VAL A 221 7.75 16.78 7.78
N ASN A 222 7.34 15.58 7.35
CA ASN A 222 6.36 15.37 6.30
C ASN A 222 4.94 15.09 6.84
N GLN A 223 4.63 15.41 8.10
CA GLN A 223 3.33 15.08 8.72
C GLN A 223 2.12 15.64 7.98
N ALA A 224 2.28 16.74 7.25
CA ALA A 224 1.21 17.32 6.44
C ALA A 224 0.72 16.38 5.32
N SER A 225 1.57 15.43 4.88
CA SER A 225 1.24 14.43 3.87
C SER A 225 1.05 13.02 4.44
N TRP A 226 0.91 12.88 5.76
CA TRP A 226 0.69 11.58 6.39
C TRP A 226 -0.72 11.06 6.12
N LEU A 227 -0.83 9.78 5.75
CA LEU A 227 -2.11 9.14 5.43
C LEU A 227 -3.04 9.13 6.66
N SER A 228 -2.46 8.86 7.84
CA SER A 228 -3.13 8.79 9.14
C SER A 228 -3.88 10.07 9.51
N TYR A 229 -3.53 11.21 8.92
CA TYR A 229 -4.18 12.51 9.14
C TYR A 229 -5.11 12.95 8.00
N THR A 230 -5.26 12.14 6.95
CA THR A 230 -6.17 12.49 5.87
C THR A 230 -7.63 12.32 6.30
N PRO A 231 -8.60 13.03 5.66
CA PRO A 231 -10.01 12.97 6.04
C PRO A 231 -10.61 11.55 6.02
N GLN A 232 -10.08 10.65 5.18
CA GLN A 232 -10.54 9.26 5.09
C GLN A 232 -10.29 8.50 6.41
N PHE A 233 -9.20 8.79 7.12
CA PHE A 233 -8.76 8.10 8.35
C PHE A 233 -9.01 8.91 9.64
N THR A 234 -9.71 10.04 9.53
CA THR A 234 -10.01 10.96 10.65
C THR A 234 -11.46 11.43 10.70
N SER A 235 -12.32 10.93 9.80
CA SER A 235 -13.74 11.28 9.76
C SER A 235 -14.49 10.82 11.02
N ASN A 236 -15.69 11.35 11.22
CA ASN A 236 -16.59 10.98 12.32
C ASN A 236 -17.06 9.51 12.30
N LYS A 237 -16.82 8.76 11.21
CA LYS A 237 -17.05 7.30 11.18
C LYS A 237 -16.05 6.54 12.08
N TRP A 238 -14.87 7.11 12.33
CA TRP A 238 -13.84 6.45 13.13
C TRP A 238 -14.16 6.50 14.62
N LYS A 239 -14.11 5.33 15.25
CA LYS A 239 -14.26 5.20 16.70
C LYS A 239 -12.90 5.30 17.36
N PHE A 240 -12.72 6.29 18.23
CA PHE A 240 -11.52 6.47 19.03
C PHE A 240 -11.44 5.42 20.14
N CYS A 241 -10.27 4.81 20.33
CA CYS A 241 -10.10 3.74 21.32
C CYS A 241 -8.68 3.63 21.91
N LEU A 242 -7.94 4.74 21.99
CA LEU A 242 -6.56 4.72 22.49
C LEU A 242 -6.48 4.28 23.96
N PRO A 243 -5.76 3.18 24.29
CA PRO A 243 -5.69 2.68 25.66
C PRO A 243 -4.81 3.56 26.56
N LYS A 244 -5.06 3.53 27.87
CA LYS A 244 -4.29 4.29 28.89
C LYS A 244 -2.80 3.97 28.85
N GLN A 245 -2.47 2.71 28.55
CA GLN A 245 -1.11 2.20 28.39
C GLN A 245 -0.33 2.95 27.29
N ALA A 246 -1.00 3.38 26.22
CA ALA A 246 -0.35 4.15 25.16
C ALA A 246 0.15 5.51 25.68
N TYR A 247 -0.69 6.23 26.44
CA TYR A 247 -0.29 7.48 27.08
C TYR A 247 0.88 7.29 28.06
N TYR A 248 0.88 6.20 28.82
CA TYR A 248 2.01 5.85 29.69
C TYR A 248 3.30 5.66 28.89
N GLU A 249 3.26 4.91 27.78
CA GLU A 249 4.45 4.70 26.94
C GLU A 249 4.92 5.99 26.26
N PHE A 250 4.01 6.87 25.82
CA PHE A 250 4.36 8.19 25.29
C PHE A 250 5.08 9.05 26.33
N SER A 251 4.58 9.06 27.57
CA SER A 251 5.21 9.76 28.70
C SER A 251 6.56 9.13 29.10
N ARG A 252 6.67 7.79 29.12
CA ARG A 252 7.92 7.07 29.40
C ARG A 252 9.03 7.45 28.42
N HIS A 253 8.67 7.62 27.15
CA HIS A 253 9.61 8.06 26.11
C HIS A 253 9.80 9.58 26.06
N GLN A 254 9.07 10.34 26.89
CA GLN A 254 9.09 11.79 26.92
C GLN A 254 8.85 12.37 25.53
N LEU A 255 7.80 11.89 24.84
CA LEU A 255 7.43 12.44 23.52
C LEU A 255 6.93 13.88 23.59
N PHE A 256 6.43 14.29 24.76
CA PHE A 256 5.82 15.59 25.01
C PHE A 256 6.58 16.30 26.14
N ASP A 257 6.70 17.63 26.04
CA ASP A 257 7.32 18.46 27.09
C ASP A 257 6.39 18.65 28.29
N THR A 258 5.08 18.58 28.07
CA THR A 258 4.09 18.69 29.12
C THR A 258 3.87 17.32 29.80
N PRO A 259 3.94 17.23 31.14
CA PRO A 259 3.83 15.97 31.86
C PRO A 259 2.43 15.32 31.80
N ALA A 260 1.40 16.07 31.38
CA ALA A 260 0.03 15.56 31.28
C ALA A 260 -0.55 15.81 29.88
N PHE A 261 -0.48 14.80 29.02
CA PHE A 261 -1.23 14.79 27.76
C PHE A 261 -2.74 14.70 28.07
N PRO A 262 -3.60 15.53 27.47
CA PRO A 262 -5.02 15.56 27.80
C PRO A 262 -5.73 14.26 27.40
N SER A 263 -6.77 13.91 28.15
CA SER A 263 -7.68 12.83 27.72
C SER A 263 -8.47 13.30 26.49
N CYS A 264 -8.50 12.48 25.44
CA CYS A 264 -9.19 12.77 24.19
C CYS A 264 -10.40 11.84 24.03
N TYR A 265 -11.43 12.30 23.32
CA TYR A 265 -12.65 11.53 23.03
C TYR A 265 -12.83 11.24 21.54
N SER A 266 -12.02 11.85 20.68
CA SER A 266 -12.00 11.59 19.24
C SER A 266 -10.58 11.52 18.68
N LEU A 267 -10.41 10.91 17.50
CA LEU A 267 -9.14 10.94 16.78
C LEU A 267 -8.72 12.36 16.42
N SER A 268 -9.65 13.23 16.02
CA SER A 268 -9.34 14.61 15.67
C SER A 268 -8.79 15.42 16.85
N GLU A 269 -9.36 15.23 18.05
CA GLU A 269 -8.85 15.86 19.28
C GLU A 269 -7.46 15.33 19.62
N PHE A 270 -7.29 14.00 19.57
CA PHE A 270 -6.00 13.38 19.82
C PHE A 270 -4.93 13.90 18.85
N ASP A 271 -5.24 13.97 17.55
CA ASP A 271 -4.32 14.44 16.52
C ASP A 271 -3.91 15.89 16.72
N HIS A 272 -4.89 16.74 17.06
CA HIS A 272 -4.64 18.13 17.36
C HIS A 272 -3.68 18.28 18.55
N HIS A 273 -3.96 17.60 19.67
CA HIS A 273 -3.10 17.65 20.85
C HIS A 273 -1.73 17.02 20.62
N PHE A 274 -1.65 15.90 19.90
CA PHE A 274 -0.40 15.24 19.56
C PHE A 274 0.50 16.18 18.77
N LYS A 275 -0.02 16.84 17.73
CA LYS A 275 0.74 17.78 16.91
C LYS A 275 1.24 18.99 17.67
N LEU A 276 0.45 19.50 18.62
CA LEU A 276 0.82 20.67 19.41
C LEU A 276 1.82 20.34 20.52
N ALA A 277 1.72 19.18 21.14
CA ALA A 277 2.50 18.82 22.32
C ALA A 277 3.81 18.06 21.99
N LEU A 278 3.94 17.50 20.78
CA LEU A 278 5.10 16.70 20.39
C LEU A 278 6.39 17.54 20.41
N SER A 279 7.33 17.15 21.26
CA SER A 279 8.62 17.83 21.41
C SER A 279 9.80 17.06 20.82
N LYS A 280 9.61 15.77 20.53
CA LYS A 280 10.64 14.89 19.93
C LYS A 280 10.20 14.34 18.57
N PRO A 281 10.08 15.19 17.54
CA PRO A 281 9.58 14.79 16.21
C PRO A 281 10.44 13.73 15.53
N GLU A 282 11.73 13.64 15.83
CA GLU A 282 12.66 12.63 15.32
C GLU A 282 12.38 11.21 15.85
N GLN A 283 11.60 11.09 16.93
CA GLN A 283 11.24 9.81 17.52
C GLN A 283 9.99 9.17 16.92
N VAL A 284 9.31 9.88 16.00
CA VAL A 284 8.07 9.40 15.39
C VAL A 284 8.15 9.42 13.88
N CYS A 285 7.52 8.43 13.27
CA CYS A 285 7.34 8.35 11.83
C CYS A 285 5.97 7.76 11.51
N GLU A 286 5.55 7.87 10.26
CA GLU A 286 4.49 7.04 9.70
C GLU A 286 5.13 5.92 8.87
N VAL A 287 4.61 4.71 9.00
CA VAL A 287 5.00 3.59 8.15
C VAL A 287 3.79 3.10 7.36
N LEU A 288 3.90 3.12 6.04
CA LEU A 288 2.84 2.75 5.11
C LEU A 288 3.34 1.72 4.10
N ARG A 289 2.39 1.08 3.41
CA ARG A 289 2.65 0.26 2.21
C ARG A 289 3.71 -0.82 2.45
N LEU A 290 3.58 -1.59 3.53
CA LEU A 290 4.44 -2.76 3.76
C LEU A 290 4.10 -3.87 2.75
N ALA A 291 4.77 -3.82 1.60
CA ALA A 291 4.60 -4.78 0.52
C ALA A 291 5.62 -5.93 0.60
N VAL A 292 5.20 -7.12 0.18
CA VAL A 292 5.99 -8.35 0.14
C VAL A 292 5.78 -9.08 -1.19
N ASN A 293 6.86 -9.66 -1.72
CA ASN A 293 6.87 -10.27 -3.04
C ASN A 293 7.00 -11.79 -3.00
N GLY A 294 6.56 -12.46 -4.07
CA GLY A 294 6.72 -13.90 -4.27
C GLY A 294 5.42 -14.71 -4.15
N SER A 295 5.56 -16.02 -4.02
CA SER A 295 4.44 -16.94 -3.86
C SER A 295 3.68 -16.69 -2.54
N THR A 296 2.47 -17.21 -2.39
CA THR A 296 1.66 -17.05 -1.16
C THR A 296 2.44 -17.43 0.12
N GLN A 297 3.18 -18.54 0.07
CA GLN A 297 3.99 -18.99 1.21
C GLN A 297 5.19 -18.05 1.48
N GLN A 298 5.81 -17.53 0.42
CA GLN A 298 6.90 -16.56 0.52
C GLN A 298 6.41 -15.22 1.07
N LYS A 299 5.30 -14.68 0.54
CA LYS A 299 4.67 -13.44 1.04
C LYS A 299 4.44 -13.53 2.56
N LEU A 300 3.89 -14.64 3.05
CA LEU A 300 3.67 -14.83 4.48
C LEU A 300 4.98 -14.80 5.31
N TYR A 301 6.03 -15.48 4.82
CA TYR A 301 7.32 -15.47 5.49
C TYR A 301 7.99 -14.10 5.46
N PHE A 302 8.01 -13.44 4.29
CA PHE A 302 8.60 -12.12 4.15
C PHE A 302 7.82 -11.05 4.90
N LEU A 303 6.52 -11.23 5.10
CA LEU A 303 5.74 -10.34 5.96
C LEU A 303 6.23 -10.42 7.41
N TYR A 304 6.41 -11.63 7.94
CA TYR A 304 7.03 -11.85 9.25
C TYR A 304 8.42 -11.24 9.34
N LEU A 305 9.29 -11.56 8.37
CA LEU A 305 10.69 -11.15 8.40
C LEU A 305 10.84 -9.64 8.23
N ALA A 306 10.04 -9.03 7.35
CA ALA A 306 10.01 -7.59 7.14
C ALA A 306 9.58 -6.87 8.41
N GLN A 307 8.52 -7.32 9.10
CA GLN A 307 8.17 -6.77 10.42
C GLN A 307 9.35 -6.90 11.40
N LYS A 308 9.91 -8.09 11.57
CA LYS A 308 11.03 -8.32 12.50
C LYS A 308 12.23 -7.38 12.25
N LYS A 309 12.66 -7.29 11.00
CA LYS A 309 13.82 -6.48 10.59
C LYS A 309 13.50 -4.99 10.62
N LEU A 310 12.31 -4.58 10.19
CA LEU A 310 11.84 -3.20 10.25
C LEU A 310 11.82 -2.69 11.69
N MET A 311 11.16 -3.39 12.63
CA MET A 311 11.06 -2.92 14.01
C MET A 311 12.44 -2.73 14.65
N SER A 312 13.34 -3.70 14.43
CA SER A 312 14.72 -3.63 14.91
C SER A 312 15.49 -2.46 14.30
N LEU A 313 15.36 -2.24 12.98
CA LEU A 313 16.04 -1.16 12.30
C LEU A 313 15.52 0.22 12.74
N MET A 314 14.20 0.38 12.87
CA MET A 314 13.58 1.63 13.32
C MET A 314 14.00 1.96 14.76
N GLN A 315 14.02 0.96 15.64
CA GLN A 315 14.52 1.11 17.01
C GLN A 315 16.00 1.56 17.02
N GLN A 316 16.86 0.92 16.22
CA GLN A 316 18.29 1.27 16.09
C GLN A 316 18.49 2.69 15.56
N LYS A 317 17.60 3.16 14.69
CA LYS A 317 17.62 4.52 14.12
C LYS A 317 17.05 5.59 15.05
N GLY A 318 16.57 5.20 16.25
CA GLY A 318 16.11 6.12 17.27
C GLY A 318 14.61 6.36 17.29
N TYR A 319 13.86 5.86 16.30
CA TYR A 319 12.39 5.93 16.32
C TYR A 319 11.83 5.12 17.49
N LYS A 320 10.79 5.68 18.13
CA LYS A 320 10.06 5.05 19.23
C LYS A 320 8.70 4.58 18.78
N PHE A 321 7.98 5.40 18.00
CA PHE A 321 6.64 5.09 17.56
C PHE A 321 6.44 5.25 16.05
N GLY A 322 5.78 4.27 15.45
CA GLY A 322 5.38 4.28 14.05
C GLY A 322 3.87 4.38 13.93
N PHE A 323 3.35 5.44 13.33
CA PHE A 323 1.95 5.56 12.95
C PHE A 323 1.64 4.60 11.81
N THR A 324 0.52 3.90 11.91
CA THR A 324 0.11 2.92 10.91
C THR A 324 -1.40 2.95 10.68
N VAL A 325 -1.79 2.58 9.45
CA VAL A 325 -3.16 2.22 9.08
C VAL A 325 -3.12 0.79 8.56
N ILE A 326 -3.86 -0.13 9.19
CA ILE A 326 -3.79 -1.57 8.94
C ILE A 326 -5.19 -2.16 8.88
N GLU A 327 -5.51 -2.79 7.75
CA GLU A 327 -6.69 -3.67 7.60
C GLU A 327 -6.32 -5.16 7.65
N GLN A 328 -5.04 -5.49 7.42
CA GLN A 328 -4.60 -6.88 7.31
C GLN A 328 -4.72 -7.63 8.64
N VAL A 329 -5.81 -8.39 8.79
CA VAL A 329 -6.16 -9.20 9.98
C VAL A 329 -5.01 -10.09 10.42
N PHE A 330 -4.24 -10.64 9.48
CA PHE A 330 -3.11 -11.51 9.79
C PHE A 330 -2.06 -10.80 10.67
N MET A 331 -1.70 -9.55 10.35
CA MET A 331 -0.75 -8.76 11.15
C MET A 331 -1.34 -8.40 12.52
N LEU A 332 -2.60 -7.95 12.53
CA LEU A 332 -3.30 -7.53 13.75
C LEU A 332 -3.44 -8.69 14.75
N ASN A 333 -3.74 -9.90 14.27
CA ASN A 333 -3.81 -11.09 15.12
C ASN A 333 -2.45 -11.41 15.77
N TYR A 334 -1.34 -11.21 15.05
CA TYR A 334 -0.03 -11.33 15.68
C TYR A 334 0.18 -10.23 16.72
N TYR A 335 -0.19 -8.98 16.42
CA TYR A 335 -0.02 -7.85 17.33
C TYR A 335 -0.82 -7.98 18.62
N GLN A 336 -1.97 -8.64 18.58
CA GLN A 336 -2.73 -8.96 19.79
C GLN A 336 -2.08 -10.07 20.61
N SER A 337 -1.28 -10.95 19.99
CA SER A 337 -0.58 -12.04 20.68
C SER A 337 0.70 -11.59 21.40
N ILE A 338 1.26 -10.44 20.98
CA ILE A 338 2.38 -9.77 21.65
C ILE A 338 1.76 -8.76 22.61
N GLY A 339 2.10 -8.79 23.90
CA GLY A 339 1.34 -8.11 24.96
C GLY A 339 1.01 -6.62 24.70
N GLU A 340 0.06 -6.09 25.49
CA GLU A 340 -0.67 -4.82 25.29
C GLU A 340 0.17 -3.55 24.98
N ASN A 341 1.49 -3.59 25.13
CA ASN A 341 2.39 -2.46 24.94
C ASN A 341 3.11 -2.43 23.58
N ALA A 342 2.91 -3.44 22.73
CA ALA A 342 3.62 -3.54 21.44
C ALA A 342 2.91 -2.79 20.31
N TYR A 343 1.58 -2.87 20.27
CA TYR A 343 0.75 -2.16 19.30
C TYR A 343 -0.46 -1.53 19.99
N PHE A 344 -0.70 -0.25 19.70
CA PHE A 344 -1.84 0.48 20.25
C PHE A 344 -2.82 0.82 19.14
N HIS A 345 -4.09 0.47 19.32
CA HIS A 345 -5.17 0.99 18.47
C HIS A 345 -5.48 2.42 18.91
N ALA A 346 -5.33 3.39 18.01
CA ALA A 346 -5.80 4.76 18.22
C ALA A 346 -7.30 4.87 17.91
N GLY A 347 -7.73 4.17 16.87
CA GLY A 347 -9.12 4.09 16.47
C GLY A 347 -9.34 3.02 15.41
N TYR A 348 -10.60 2.75 15.14
CA TYR A 348 -11.02 1.76 14.14
C TYR A 348 -12.26 2.23 13.38
N CYS A 349 -12.41 1.73 12.16
CA CYS A 349 -13.53 2.03 11.29
C CYS A 349 -13.82 0.84 10.37
N ASP A 350 -15.10 0.54 10.18
CA ASP A 350 -15.56 -0.20 9.00
C ASP A 350 -15.77 0.85 7.90
N ILE A 351 -14.81 0.98 6.97
CA ILE A 351 -14.83 2.05 5.97
C ILE A 351 -15.96 1.82 4.95
N ASN A 352 -16.21 0.55 4.61
CA ASN A 352 -17.09 0.15 3.51
C ASN A 352 -18.44 -0.39 3.97
N ASP A 353 -18.65 -0.51 5.28
CA ASP A 353 -19.80 -1.16 5.92
C ASP A 353 -19.89 -2.65 5.47
N ASP A 354 -18.74 -3.33 5.33
CA ASP A 354 -18.60 -4.73 4.88
C ASP A 354 -18.05 -5.67 5.98
N HIS A 355 -18.04 -5.20 7.23
CA HIS A 355 -17.49 -5.84 8.42
C HIS A 355 -15.97 -6.03 8.42
N LYS A 356 -15.24 -5.46 7.46
CA LYS A 356 -13.77 -5.39 7.54
C LYS A 356 -13.36 -4.13 8.28
N ILE A 357 -12.71 -4.34 9.41
CA ILE A 357 -12.27 -3.24 10.26
C ILE A 357 -10.86 -2.81 9.89
N THR A 358 -10.72 -1.55 9.48
CA THR A 358 -9.44 -0.87 9.35
C THR A 358 -9.08 -0.24 10.70
N TYR A 359 -7.84 -0.44 11.14
CA TYR A 359 -7.32 0.12 12.39
C TYR A 359 -6.25 1.17 12.11
N ARG A 360 -6.37 2.30 12.80
CA ARG A 360 -5.30 3.27 12.93
C ARG A 360 -4.62 3.05 14.26
N GLY A 361 -3.29 3.08 14.28
CA GLY A 361 -2.57 2.74 15.50
C GLY A 361 -1.10 3.12 15.49
N PHE A 362 -0.40 2.57 16.47
CA PHE A 362 0.99 2.85 16.75
C PHE A 362 1.76 1.55 16.98
N TRP A 363 2.81 1.33 16.22
CA TRP A 363 3.87 0.42 16.64
C TRP A 363 4.72 1.08 17.71
N ASN A 364 4.92 0.40 18.84
CA ASN A 364 6.02 0.68 19.75
C ASN A 364 7.24 -0.11 19.28
N PHE A 365 8.18 0.55 18.59
CA PHE A 365 9.29 -0.14 17.93
C PHE A 365 10.16 -0.94 18.91
N GLU A 366 10.36 -0.42 20.13
CA GLU A 366 11.13 -1.13 21.18
C GLU A 366 10.46 -2.45 21.56
N LYS A 367 9.18 -2.40 21.92
CA LYS A 367 8.43 -3.59 22.38
C LYS A 367 8.22 -4.59 21.25
N MET A 368 7.91 -4.11 20.05
CA MET A 368 7.74 -4.93 18.86
C MET A 368 9.05 -5.63 18.46
N ALA A 369 10.18 -4.92 18.47
CA ALA A 369 11.47 -5.50 18.15
C ALA A 369 11.86 -6.59 19.14
N VAL A 370 11.65 -6.39 20.45
CA VAL A 370 11.89 -7.41 21.47
C VAL A 370 11.04 -8.66 21.22
N ALA A 371 9.74 -8.49 20.95
CA ALA A 371 8.85 -9.62 20.70
C ALA A 371 9.22 -10.40 19.43
N LEU A 372 9.44 -9.70 18.31
CA LEU A 372 9.76 -10.31 17.02
C LEU A 372 11.15 -10.93 16.98
N ASN A 373 12.14 -10.37 17.69
CA ASN A 373 13.48 -10.95 17.74
C ASN A 373 13.52 -12.29 18.49
N ASN A 374 12.64 -12.46 19.46
CA ASN A 374 12.49 -13.72 20.21
C ASN A 374 11.50 -14.70 19.56
N THR A 375 10.86 -14.32 18.46
CA THR A 375 9.88 -15.16 17.75
C THR A 375 10.51 -15.76 16.50
N LYS A 376 10.33 -17.08 16.30
CA LYS A 376 10.63 -17.76 15.04
C LYS A 376 9.40 -17.79 14.13
N PHE A 377 9.59 -17.93 12.82
CA PHE A 377 8.47 -17.96 11.86
C PHE A 377 7.37 -18.99 12.19
N ARG A 378 7.74 -20.17 12.70
CA ARG A 378 6.75 -21.20 13.11
C ARG A 378 5.88 -20.73 14.28
N GLU A 379 6.47 -20.04 15.25
CA GLU A 379 5.78 -19.50 16.42
C GLU A 379 4.90 -18.32 16.02
N TYR A 380 5.41 -17.44 15.16
CA TYR A 380 4.65 -16.35 14.55
C TYR A 380 3.35 -16.85 13.91
N LYS A 381 3.43 -17.88 13.05
CA LYS A 381 2.24 -18.50 12.44
C LYS A 381 1.29 -19.07 13.50
N ARG A 382 1.82 -19.81 14.48
CA ARG A 382 0.99 -20.41 15.55
C ARG A 382 0.23 -19.34 16.32
N ALA A 383 0.90 -18.26 16.72
CA ALA A 383 0.30 -17.16 17.46
C ALA A 383 -0.87 -16.52 16.70
N VAL A 384 -0.69 -16.27 15.39
CA VAL A 384 -1.76 -15.72 14.54
C VAL A 384 -2.97 -16.65 14.44
N PHE A 385 -2.75 -17.95 14.27
CA PHE A 385 -3.85 -18.91 14.16
C PHE A 385 -4.57 -19.14 15.49
N SER A 386 -3.84 -19.17 16.61
CA SER A 386 -4.43 -19.26 17.94
C SER A 386 -5.30 -18.04 18.25
N GLN A 387 -4.85 -16.84 17.90
CA GLN A 387 -5.63 -15.62 18.09
C GLN A 387 -6.89 -15.61 17.23
N LYS A 388 -6.79 -16.06 15.97
CA LYS A 388 -7.97 -16.20 15.10
C LYS A 388 -9.04 -17.09 15.72
N GLN A 389 -8.64 -18.22 16.33
CA GLN A 389 -9.56 -19.13 17.01
C GLN A 389 -10.21 -18.48 18.24
N LEU A 390 -9.44 -17.74 19.04
CA LEU A 390 -9.96 -17.01 20.19
C LEU A 390 -10.97 -15.93 19.79
N CYS A 391 -10.71 -15.18 18.72
CA CYS A 391 -11.66 -14.20 18.19
C CYS A 391 -12.96 -14.88 17.71
N SER A 392 -12.86 -16.01 16.99
CA SER A 392 -14.05 -16.74 16.50
C SER A 392 -14.88 -17.42 17.59
N LEU A 393 -14.35 -17.57 18.82
CA LEU A 393 -15.07 -18.11 19.97
C LEU A 393 -15.75 -17.02 20.81
N ASN A 394 -15.39 -15.75 20.58
CA ASN A 394 -15.91 -14.58 21.28
C ASN A 394 -16.89 -13.75 20.41
N GLU A 395 -17.12 -14.18 19.16
CA GLU A 395 -18.23 -13.78 18.28
C GLU A 395 -19.39 -14.77 18.45
#